data_AF-A0A7L3EFR7-F1
#
_entry.id   AF-A0A7L3EFR7-F1
#
_cell.length_a   1.000
_cell.length_b   1.000
_cell.length_c   1.000
_cell.angle_alpha   90.00
_cell.angle_beta   90.00
_cell.angle_gamma   90.00
#
_symmetry.space_group_name_H-M   'P 1'
#
loop_
_entity.id
_entity.type
_entity.pdbx_description
1 polymer ?
#
loop_
_entity_poly.entity_id
_entity_poly.type
_entity_poly.pdbx_seq_one_letter_code
_entity_poly.pdbx_strand_id
1 'polypeptide(L)'
;GLQAQTVLVNDSVSGFIGSDVVLHCSFTNLLPNVKITQVTWQKATNGSKQNVAIYNPSMGVSILSPYKERVTFRNPSFKDVTIQLSRLELEDEGVYICEFATFPAGNREGQLNLTVLAKPTNWMEGTKKPLIAKSGRTEKILVATCTSANGKPPSTVTWDTKLKGEAEFQEIRNGNGTVTVISRYRLVPSREAHRQQLVCVVNYQLDRFTDSITLNVQYEPEVTIEGFDGNWFLNRKDVKLICKSDANPPAHTYEWKLPNGTLPGSVEIQNNTIYFKGPVSYSLAGTYVCEATNAIGTRSGLVEVNVTEFPYTPSPIDDHKSMVQPNIPTPVIGGIVGGVSLVLLVAVVLFVLLRRRRHTFKGDYSTKKHVYGNGYSKAGIPQHHPPMAQNLQYPDDSDDEKKPGPLGGSTYEDEDEEAAGERKLGGPKAYEEDAKRPYFTVDEGEPHPEPYDERTLGFQYDPEQLDLAENMVSQNDGSFISKKEWYV
;
A
#
# COMPACT_ATOMS: atom_id res chain seq x y z
N GLY A 1 -33.13 -45.54 14.97
CA GLY A 1 -32.41 -45.13 13.75
C GLY A 1 -30.98 -45.61 13.89
N LEU A 2 -30.47 -46.37 12.93
CA LEU A 2 -29.07 -46.82 12.94
C LEU A 2 -28.16 -45.60 12.72
N GLN A 3 -27.31 -45.29 13.71
CA GLN A 3 -26.23 -44.33 13.51
C GLN A 3 -25.22 -44.95 12.54
N ALA A 4 -24.94 -44.26 11.44
CA ALA A 4 -23.95 -44.70 10.46
C ALA A 4 -22.53 -44.67 11.07
N GLN A 5 -21.67 -45.60 10.63
CA GLN A 5 -20.24 -45.58 10.96
C GLN A 5 -19.58 -44.39 10.28
N THR A 6 -18.94 -43.52 11.06
CA THR A 6 -18.38 -42.26 10.57
C THR A 6 -17.02 -41.98 11.18
N VAL A 7 -16.12 -41.43 10.36
CA VAL A 7 -14.83 -40.90 10.81
C VAL A 7 -15.04 -39.44 11.19
N LEU A 8 -14.71 -39.09 12.42
CA LEU A 8 -14.79 -37.73 12.94
C LEU A 8 -13.40 -37.09 12.85
N VAL A 9 -13.33 -35.97 12.15
CA VAL A 9 -12.14 -35.14 11.98
C VAL A 9 -12.51 -33.67 12.22
N ASN A 10 -11.51 -32.81 12.43
CA ASN A 10 -11.72 -31.37 12.41
C ASN A 10 -12.05 -30.90 10.99
N ASP A 11 -12.93 -29.91 10.80
CA ASP A 11 -13.22 -29.39 9.46
C ASP A 11 -12.05 -28.57 8.88
N SER A 12 -11.44 -27.72 9.72
CA SER A 12 -10.26 -26.93 9.38
C SER A 12 -9.38 -26.71 10.60
N VAL A 13 -8.07 -26.68 10.39
CA VAL A 13 -7.05 -26.41 11.40
C VAL A 13 -6.11 -25.36 10.83
N SER A 14 -5.74 -24.37 11.64
CA SER A 14 -4.75 -23.37 11.28
C SER A 14 -3.67 -23.27 12.34
N GLY A 15 -2.45 -22.96 11.90
CA GLY A 15 -1.29 -22.83 12.78
C GLY A 15 -0.24 -21.92 12.17
N PHE A 16 0.56 -21.29 13.02
CA PHE A 16 1.66 -20.44 12.57
C PHE A 16 2.89 -21.27 12.19
N ILE A 17 3.70 -20.79 11.26
CA ILE A 17 5.02 -21.37 10.96
C ILE A 17 5.80 -21.58 12.28
N GLY A 18 6.42 -22.75 12.42
CA GLY A 18 7.19 -23.15 13.60
C GLY A 18 6.37 -23.63 14.80
N SER A 19 5.04 -23.46 14.79
CA SER A 19 4.16 -23.97 15.84
C SER A 19 3.75 -25.43 15.61
N ASP A 20 3.13 -26.04 16.63
CA ASP A 20 2.63 -27.40 16.57
C ASP A 20 1.10 -27.39 16.48
N VAL A 21 0.53 -28.29 15.68
CA VAL A 21 -0.92 -28.47 15.54
C VAL A 21 -1.33 -29.91 15.78
N VAL A 22 -2.56 -30.08 16.25
CA VAL A 22 -3.16 -31.38 16.51
C VAL A 22 -4.24 -31.64 15.47
N LEU A 23 -4.05 -32.72 14.71
CA LEU A 23 -4.99 -33.18 13.70
C LEU A 23 -5.80 -34.32 14.30
N HIS A 24 -7.00 -34.01 14.78
CA HIS A 24 -7.88 -35.00 15.41
C HIS A 24 -8.46 -35.94 14.37
N CYS A 25 -8.47 -37.23 14.71
CA CYS A 25 -9.18 -38.23 13.94
C CYS A 25 -9.64 -39.38 14.84
N SER A 26 -10.95 -39.64 14.85
CA SER A 26 -11.54 -40.73 15.62
C SER A 26 -12.62 -41.48 14.85
N PHE A 27 -12.80 -42.76 15.18
CA PHE A 27 -13.83 -43.61 14.57
C PHE A 27 -15.02 -43.76 15.51
N THR A 28 -16.20 -43.35 15.03
CA THR A 28 -17.44 -43.40 15.81
C THR A 28 -18.35 -44.54 15.35
N ASN A 29 -19.17 -45.05 16.27
CA ASN A 29 -20.17 -46.09 16.01
C ASN A 29 -19.62 -47.42 15.48
N LEU A 30 -18.46 -47.86 16.00
CA LEU A 30 -17.88 -49.16 15.64
C LEU A 30 -18.86 -50.29 15.99
N LEU A 31 -19.33 -51.01 14.96
CA LEU A 31 -20.24 -52.14 15.13
C LEU A 31 -19.46 -53.36 15.66
N PRO A 32 -20.07 -54.23 16.50
CA PRO A 32 -19.36 -55.35 17.13
C PRO A 32 -18.71 -56.33 16.15
N ASN A 33 -19.25 -56.42 14.92
CA ASN A 33 -18.78 -57.30 13.85
C ASN A 33 -17.76 -56.65 12.91
N VAL A 34 -17.40 -55.38 13.13
CA VAL A 34 -16.44 -54.65 12.32
C VAL A 34 -15.14 -54.48 13.09
N LYS A 35 -14.03 -54.93 12.50
CA LYS A 35 -12.69 -54.76 13.06
C LYS A 35 -11.90 -53.76 12.22
N ILE A 36 -11.17 -52.89 12.90
CA ILE A 36 -10.24 -51.94 12.27
C ILE A 36 -8.92 -52.67 12.07
N THR A 37 -8.45 -52.73 10.83
CA THR A 37 -7.22 -53.43 10.44
C THR A 37 -6.03 -52.49 10.40
N GLN A 38 -6.23 -51.27 9.90
CA GLN A 38 -5.19 -50.26 9.75
C GLN A 38 -5.80 -48.86 9.71
N VAL A 39 -5.03 -47.87 10.15
CA VAL A 39 -5.35 -46.46 9.99
C VAL A 39 -4.21 -45.76 9.26
N THR A 40 -4.54 -44.97 8.25
CA THR A 40 -3.58 -44.29 7.39
C THR A 40 -3.91 -42.80 7.35
N TRP A 41 -2.95 -41.97 7.75
CA TRP A 41 -2.94 -40.54 7.46
C TRP A 41 -2.28 -40.30 6.11
N GLN A 42 -2.95 -39.52 5.26
CA GLN A 42 -2.47 -39.14 3.95
C GLN A 42 -2.58 -37.63 3.78
N LYS A 43 -1.72 -37.04 2.97
CA LYS A 43 -1.83 -35.66 2.52
C LYS A 43 -2.14 -35.67 1.02
N ALA A 44 -3.18 -34.95 0.63
CA ALA A 44 -3.51 -34.73 -0.77
C ALA A 44 -2.84 -33.45 -1.28
N THR A 45 -2.01 -33.60 -2.29
CA THR A 45 -1.28 -32.51 -2.95
C THR A 45 -1.50 -32.62 -4.46
N ASN A 46 -2.11 -31.60 -5.08
CA ASN A 46 -2.34 -31.51 -6.53
C ASN A 46 -2.90 -32.82 -7.16
N GLY A 47 -3.88 -33.46 -6.51
CA GLY A 47 -4.51 -34.70 -6.99
C GLY A 47 -3.78 -36.00 -6.65
N SER A 48 -2.57 -35.94 -6.09
CA SER A 48 -1.83 -37.10 -5.57
C SER A 48 -2.03 -37.26 -4.06
N LYS A 49 -2.10 -38.51 -3.57
CA LYS A 49 -2.16 -38.83 -2.14
C LYS A 49 -0.80 -39.36 -1.68
N GLN A 50 -0.15 -38.66 -0.76
CA GLN A 50 1.09 -39.10 -0.12
C GLN A 50 0.77 -39.62 1.29
N ASN A 51 1.26 -40.82 1.63
CA ASN A 51 1.11 -41.35 2.98
C ASN A 51 2.00 -40.58 3.96
N VAL A 52 1.44 -40.18 5.09
CA VAL A 52 2.11 -39.40 6.15
C VAL A 52 2.49 -40.31 7.32
N ALA A 53 1.50 -40.99 7.90
CA ALA A 53 1.68 -41.87 9.05
C ALA A 53 0.68 -43.01 9.04
N ILE A 54 1.09 -44.18 9.53
CA ILE A 54 0.29 -45.40 9.53
C ILE A 54 0.30 -45.97 10.95
N TYR A 55 -0.87 -46.39 11.41
CA TYR A 55 -1.03 -47.15 12.65
C TYR A 55 -1.68 -48.49 12.34
N ASN A 56 -1.00 -49.57 12.70
CA ASN A 56 -1.51 -50.92 12.63
C ASN A 56 -1.50 -51.53 14.03
N PRO A 57 -2.63 -52.04 14.56
CA PRO A 57 -2.66 -52.58 15.91
C PRO A 57 -1.73 -53.75 16.20
N SER A 58 -1.35 -54.52 15.17
CA SER A 58 -0.45 -55.67 15.29
C SER A 58 1.02 -55.33 15.02
N MET A 59 1.29 -54.30 14.22
CA MET A 59 2.65 -53.94 13.78
C MET A 59 3.15 -52.62 14.38
N GLY A 60 2.30 -51.87 15.07
CA GLY A 60 2.63 -50.58 15.68
C GLY A 60 2.50 -49.40 14.72
N VAL A 61 3.34 -48.39 14.94
CA VAL A 61 3.33 -47.10 14.25
C VAL A 61 4.43 -47.04 13.19
N SER A 62 4.12 -46.47 12.03
CA SER A 62 5.09 -46.15 10.97
C SER A 62 4.88 -44.73 10.47
N ILE A 63 5.89 -43.87 10.57
CA ILE A 63 5.87 -42.49 10.06
C ILE A 63 6.79 -42.41 8.84
N LEU A 64 6.29 -41.84 7.75
CA LEU A 64 7.01 -41.77 6.48
C LEU A 64 7.74 -40.43 6.33
N SER A 65 8.81 -40.41 5.53
CA SER A 65 9.51 -39.16 5.20
C SER A 65 8.61 -38.25 4.33
N PRO A 66 8.67 -36.91 4.48
CA PRO A 66 9.57 -36.12 5.33
C PRO A 66 9.12 -35.96 6.80
N TYR A 67 8.08 -36.65 7.25
CA TYR A 67 7.40 -36.39 8.53
C TYR A 67 7.98 -37.10 9.76
N LYS A 68 9.01 -37.95 9.61
CA LYS A 68 9.56 -38.84 10.67
C LYS A 68 9.82 -38.17 12.02
N GLU A 69 10.33 -36.93 12.01
CA GLU A 69 10.70 -36.19 13.22
C GLU A 69 9.68 -35.11 13.63
N ARG A 70 8.59 -35.00 12.87
CA ARG A 70 7.62 -33.90 12.97
C ARG A 70 6.23 -34.41 13.34
N VAL A 71 5.88 -35.63 12.96
CA VAL A 71 4.58 -36.26 13.27
C VAL A 71 4.72 -37.25 14.41
N THR A 72 3.81 -37.19 15.38
CA THR A 72 3.69 -38.19 16.45
C THR A 72 2.22 -38.53 16.71
N PHE A 73 1.92 -39.79 17.03
CA PHE A 73 0.60 -40.17 17.52
C PHE A 73 0.49 -39.86 19.01
N ARG A 74 -0.55 -39.13 19.44
CA ARG A 74 -0.69 -38.73 20.85
C ARG A 74 -1.10 -39.90 21.75
N ASN A 75 -2.15 -40.61 21.36
CA ASN A 75 -2.63 -41.78 22.10
C ASN A 75 -3.18 -42.81 21.10
N PRO A 76 -2.31 -43.58 20.44
CA PRO A 76 -2.72 -44.49 19.39
C PRO A 76 -3.64 -45.58 19.95
N SER A 77 -4.91 -45.52 19.59
CA SER A 77 -5.95 -46.47 19.94
C SER A 77 -6.69 -46.88 18.67
N PHE A 78 -7.41 -48.01 18.73
CA PHE A 78 -8.28 -48.43 17.63
C PHE A 78 -9.34 -47.38 17.27
N LYS A 79 -9.73 -46.52 18.21
CA LYS A 79 -10.78 -45.50 18.01
C LYS A 79 -10.24 -44.08 17.86
N ASP A 80 -9.04 -43.80 18.34
CA ASP A 80 -8.46 -42.46 18.34
C ASP A 80 -7.03 -42.55 17.79
N VAL A 81 -6.81 -41.83 16.71
CA VAL A 81 -5.60 -41.91 15.89
C VAL A 81 -5.12 -40.50 15.59
N THR A 82 -5.39 -39.61 16.54
CA THR A 82 -5.00 -38.20 16.54
C THR A 82 -3.48 -38.07 16.50
N ILE A 83 -3.01 -37.25 15.56
CA ILE A 83 -1.59 -36.93 15.39
C ILE A 83 -1.29 -35.49 15.77
N GLN A 84 -0.07 -35.25 16.26
CA GLN A 84 0.51 -33.93 16.40
C GLN A 84 1.56 -33.74 15.31
N LEU A 85 1.39 -32.69 14.49
CA LEU A 85 2.37 -32.23 13.52
C LEU A 85 3.12 -31.03 14.12
N SER A 86 4.43 -31.17 14.25
CA SER A 86 5.30 -30.24 14.96
C SER A 86 6.15 -29.41 14.00
N ARG A 87 6.50 -28.19 14.41
CA ARG A 87 7.29 -27.23 13.61
C ARG A 87 6.70 -27.02 12.22
N LEU A 88 5.51 -26.45 12.14
CA LEU A 88 4.82 -26.23 10.86
C LEU A 88 5.66 -25.45 9.84
N GLU A 89 5.59 -25.87 8.59
CA GLU A 89 6.24 -25.28 7.42
C GLU A 89 5.17 -24.89 6.39
N LEU A 90 5.45 -23.90 5.52
CA LEU A 90 4.48 -23.45 4.52
C LEU A 90 4.02 -24.57 3.59
N GLU A 91 4.93 -25.50 3.28
CA GLU A 91 4.65 -26.65 2.43
C GLU A 91 3.66 -27.64 3.05
N ASP A 92 3.47 -27.64 4.37
CA ASP A 92 2.53 -28.55 5.04
C ASP A 92 1.06 -28.23 4.73
N GLU A 93 0.79 -27.03 4.21
CA GLU A 93 -0.55 -26.64 3.78
C GLU A 93 -1.15 -27.65 2.80
N GLY A 94 -2.43 -27.97 2.99
CA GLY A 94 -3.15 -28.89 2.14
C GLY A 94 -4.25 -29.65 2.87
N VAL A 95 -4.79 -30.66 2.18
CA VAL A 95 -5.86 -31.50 2.69
C VAL A 95 -5.26 -32.76 3.29
N TYR A 96 -5.54 -33.01 4.56
CA TYR A 96 -5.15 -34.24 5.25
C TYR A 96 -6.34 -35.19 5.33
N ILE A 97 -6.10 -36.44 5.01
CA ILE A 97 -7.09 -37.51 4.94
C ILE A 97 -6.72 -38.55 5.98
N CYS A 98 -7.66 -38.86 6.85
CA CYS A 98 -7.54 -39.95 7.82
C CYS A 98 -8.44 -41.10 7.37
N GLU A 99 -7.82 -42.21 6.95
CA GLU A 99 -8.52 -43.40 6.44
C GLU A 99 -8.43 -44.55 7.43
N PHE A 100 -9.58 -45.10 7.82
CA PHE A 100 -9.69 -46.36 8.55
C PHE A 100 -10.03 -47.49 7.59
N ALA A 101 -9.14 -48.47 7.48
CA ALA A 101 -9.41 -49.74 6.82
C ALA A 101 -10.16 -50.66 7.80
N THR A 102 -11.35 -51.13 7.41
CA THR A 102 -12.17 -52.00 8.26
C THR A 102 -12.62 -53.24 7.51
N PHE A 103 -12.74 -54.35 8.23
CA PHE A 103 -13.26 -55.62 7.70
C PHE A 103 -14.51 -56.05 8.50
N PRO A 104 -15.61 -56.46 7.84
CA PRO A 104 -15.84 -56.53 6.39
C PRO A 104 -16.42 -55.25 5.76
N ALA A 105 -16.57 -54.15 6.52
CA ALA A 105 -17.33 -52.97 6.10
C ALA A 105 -16.60 -52.03 5.10
N GLY A 106 -15.35 -52.32 4.76
CA GLY A 106 -14.52 -51.52 3.83
C GLY A 106 -13.92 -50.27 4.48
N ASN A 107 -13.32 -49.41 3.66
CA ASN A 107 -12.64 -48.22 4.16
C ASN A 107 -13.63 -47.09 4.50
N ARG A 108 -13.27 -46.27 5.48
CA ARG A 108 -13.95 -45.00 5.78
C ARG A 108 -12.89 -43.93 5.95
N GLU A 109 -13.11 -42.76 5.36
CA GLU A 109 -12.18 -41.63 5.47
C GLU A 109 -12.89 -40.38 6.00
N GLY A 110 -12.10 -39.52 6.66
CA GLY A 110 -12.44 -38.14 6.99
C GLY A 110 -11.35 -37.22 6.46
N GLN A 111 -11.71 -36.00 6.06
CA GLN A 111 -10.79 -35.02 5.48
C GLN A 111 -10.80 -33.73 6.29
N LEU A 112 -9.63 -33.09 6.42
CA LEU A 112 -9.48 -31.80 7.07
C LEU A 112 -8.54 -30.90 6.27
N ASN A 113 -8.77 -29.58 6.33
CA ASN A 113 -7.89 -28.59 5.70
C ASN A 113 -6.92 -28.02 6.72
N LEU A 114 -5.61 -28.10 6.45
CA LEU A 114 -4.57 -27.45 7.23
C LEU A 114 -4.13 -26.17 6.52
N THR A 115 -4.35 -25.01 7.15
CA THR A 115 -3.87 -23.71 6.66
C THR A 115 -2.71 -23.21 7.49
N VAL A 116 -1.57 -22.98 6.84
CA VAL A 116 -0.36 -22.46 7.51
C VAL A 116 -0.36 -20.93 7.44
N LEU A 117 -0.15 -20.30 8.58
CA LEU A 117 -0.15 -18.85 8.77
C LEU A 117 1.29 -18.33 8.96
N ALA A 118 1.59 -17.17 8.38
CA ALA A 118 2.87 -16.49 8.54
C ALA A 118 2.64 -15.07 9.06
N LYS A 119 3.24 -14.73 10.20
CA LYS A 119 3.20 -13.36 10.72
C LYS A 119 4.08 -12.46 9.85
N PRO A 120 3.57 -11.31 9.37
CA PRO A 120 4.36 -10.40 8.57
C PRO A 120 5.42 -9.69 9.41
N THR A 121 6.51 -9.28 8.75
CA THR A 121 7.48 -8.34 9.30
C THR A 121 7.12 -6.93 8.83
N ASN A 122 6.89 -6.02 9.78
CA ASN A 122 6.36 -4.69 9.50
C ASN A 122 7.40 -3.62 9.80
N TRP A 123 7.53 -2.63 8.92
CA TRP A 123 8.36 -1.45 9.16
C TRP A 123 7.90 -0.27 8.30
N MET A 124 8.33 0.93 8.69
CA MET A 124 8.10 2.14 7.92
C MET A 124 9.40 2.91 7.67
N GLU A 125 9.55 3.45 6.48
CA GLU A 125 10.70 4.23 6.06
C GLU A 125 10.26 5.59 5.52
N GLY A 126 10.85 6.66 6.06
CA GLY A 126 10.70 8.01 5.50
C GLY A 126 11.58 8.23 4.27
N THR A 127 11.25 9.23 3.46
CA THR A 127 12.11 9.63 2.36
C THR A 127 13.43 10.22 2.86
N LYS A 128 14.54 9.86 2.20
CA LYS A 128 15.86 10.46 2.45
C LYS A 128 16.00 11.86 1.83
N LYS A 129 15.16 12.19 0.85
CA LYS A 129 15.19 13.50 0.17
C LYS A 129 14.49 14.54 1.04
N PRO A 130 15.06 15.75 1.21
CA PRO A 130 14.41 16.80 1.97
C PRO A 130 13.07 17.18 1.31
N LEU A 131 12.04 17.29 2.14
CA LEU A 131 10.73 17.77 1.70
C LEU A 131 10.77 19.29 1.63
N ILE A 132 10.62 19.88 0.45
CA ILE A 132 10.66 21.33 0.28
C ILE A 132 9.30 21.81 -0.23
N ALA A 133 8.65 22.68 0.56
CA ALA A 133 7.46 23.39 0.15
C ALA A 133 7.85 24.60 -0.71
N LYS A 134 7.33 24.65 -1.94
CA LYS A 134 7.51 25.77 -2.87
C LYS A 134 6.14 26.21 -3.36
N SER A 135 5.93 27.51 -3.44
CA SER A 135 4.71 28.07 -4.01
C SER A 135 4.57 27.65 -5.47
N GLY A 136 3.36 27.25 -5.88
CA GLY A 136 3.05 26.79 -7.24
C GLY A 136 3.39 25.32 -7.55
N ARG A 137 4.01 24.57 -6.62
CA ARG A 137 4.23 23.14 -6.82
C ARG A 137 2.94 22.35 -6.57
N THR A 138 2.51 21.58 -7.54
CA THR A 138 1.33 20.70 -7.45
C THR A 138 1.68 19.20 -7.48
N GLU A 139 2.94 18.88 -7.76
CA GLU A 139 3.44 17.50 -7.81
C GLU A 139 3.46 16.87 -6.41
N LYS A 140 2.86 15.68 -6.29
CA LYS A 140 2.90 14.87 -5.08
C LYS A 140 4.19 14.07 -5.04
N ILE A 141 4.92 14.18 -3.94
CA ILE A 141 6.18 13.45 -3.75
C ILE A 141 6.02 12.37 -2.69
N LEU A 142 6.82 11.30 -2.81
CA LEU A 142 6.90 10.23 -1.82
C LEU A 142 7.46 10.78 -0.50
N VAL A 143 6.70 10.60 0.58
CA VAL A 143 7.13 10.99 1.93
C VAL A 143 7.49 9.79 2.80
N ALA A 144 6.76 8.68 2.66
CA ALA A 144 6.97 7.48 3.45
C ALA A 144 6.52 6.23 2.69
N THR A 145 7.16 5.11 3.00
CA THR A 145 6.77 3.78 2.56
C THR A 145 6.57 2.92 3.79
N CYS A 146 5.41 2.26 3.87
CA CYS A 146 5.14 1.27 4.89
C CYS A 146 5.07 -0.11 4.24
N THR A 147 5.80 -1.07 4.81
CA THR A 147 5.91 -2.41 4.25
C THR A 147 5.52 -3.44 5.30
N SER A 148 4.65 -4.36 4.91
CA SER A 148 4.29 -5.57 5.64
C SER A 148 4.71 -6.77 4.80
N ALA A 149 5.86 -7.36 5.12
CA ALA A 149 6.48 -8.40 4.30
C ALA A 149 6.14 -9.80 4.77
N ASN A 150 5.99 -10.71 3.80
CA ASN A 150 5.87 -12.16 4.01
C ASN A 150 4.70 -12.59 4.91
N GLY A 151 3.58 -11.87 4.86
CA GLY A 151 2.36 -12.21 5.61
C GLY A 151 1.53 -13.28 4.92
N LYS A 152 0.97 -14.21 5.69
CA LYS A 152 -0.03 -15.17 5.20
C LYS A 152 -1.11 -15.37 6.27
N PRO A 153 -2.37 -14.96 6.05
CA PRO A 153 -2.88 -14.22 4.89
C PRO A 153 -2.29 -12.79 4.77
N PRO A 154 -2.54 -12.07 3.67
CA PRO A 154 -2.13 -10.67 3.54
C PRO A 154 -2.68 -9.81 4.69
N SER A 155 -1.84 -8.93 5.23
CA SER A 155 -2.26 -7.93 6.24
C SER A 155 -2.89 -6.71 5.58
N THR A 156 -3.73 -5.98 6.32
CA THR A 156 -4.28 -4.70 5.87
C THR A 156 -3.39 -3.55 6.32
N VAL A 157 -2.84 -2.79 5.38
CA VAL A 157 -2.03 -1.59 5.65
C VAL A 157 -2.90 -0.35 5.48
N THR A 158 -2.86 0.57 6.44
CA THR A 158 -3.61 1.84 6.45
C THR A 158 -2.76 2.97 7.01
N TRP A 159 -3.14 4.22 6.73
CA TRP A 159 -2.47 5.41 7.25
C TRP A 159 -3.41 6.17 8.18
N ASP A 160 -2.92 6.50 9.37
CA ASP A 160 -3.61 7.35 10.35
C ASP A 160 -2.88 8.71 10.41
N THR A 161 -3.47 9.73 9.79
CA THR A 161 -2.88 11.06 9.71
C THR A 161 -3.91 12.15 9.40
N LYS A 162 -3.60 13.40 9.78
CA LYS A 162 -4.35 14.60 9.41
C LYS A 162 -3.88 15.20 8.07
N LEU A 163 -2.80 14.67 7.50
CA LEU A 163 -2.22 15.15 6.26
C LEU A 163 -3.11 14.83 5.07
N LYS A 164 -3.27 15.79 4.16
CA LYS A 164 -4.02 15.61 2.90
C LYS A 164 -3.10 15.05 1.82
N GLY A 165 -2.89 13.74 1.86
CA GLY A 165 -2.09 13.00 0.88
C GLY A 165 -2.87 11.87 0.24
N GLU A 166 -2.17 11.09 -0.57
CA GLU A 166 -2.70 9.90 -1.23
C GLU A 166 -1.80 8.70 -0.92
N ALA A 167 -2.43 7.57 -0.63
CA ALA A 167 -1.77 6.30 -0.42
C ALA A 167 -1.93 5.42 -1.65
N GLU A 168 -0.82 4.93 -2.19
CA GLU A 168 -0.78 3.89 -3.21
C GLU A 168 -0.54 2.54 -2.52
N PHE A 169 -1.19 1.48 -2.99
CA PHE A 169 -1.04 0.12 -2.45
C PHE A 169 -0.54 -0.83 -3.53
N GLN A 170 0.37 -1.71 -3.14
CA GLN A 170 0.92 -2.76 -3.98
C GLN A 170 0.99 -4.06 -3.19
N GLU A 171 0.41 -5.13 -3.74
CA GLU A 171 0.52 -6.48 -3.19
C GLU A 171 1.43 -7.32 -4.08
N ILE A 172 2.44 -7.94 -3.47
CA ILE A 172 3.41 -8.82 -4.14
C ILE A 172 3.21 -10.22 -3.59
N ARG A 173 2.82 -11.16 -4.45
CA ARG A 173 2.71 -12.58 -4.10
C ARG A 173 4.07 -13.24 -4.27
N ASN A 174 4.62 -13.74 -3.19
CA ASN A 174 5.91 -14.41 -3.18
C ASN A 174 5.76 -15.87 -3.65
N GLY A 175 6.84 -16.46 -4.19
CA GLY A 175 6.81 -17.85 -4.68
C GLY A 175 6.49 -18.91 -3.62
N ASN A 176 6.69 -18.59 -2.34
CA ASN A 176 6.35 -19.46 -1.20
C ASN A 176 4.89 -19.32 -0.72
N GLY A 177 4.04 -18.58 -1.43
CA GLY A 177 2.63 -18.37 -1.08
C GLY A 177 2.37 -17.30 -0.01
N THR A 178 3.41 -16.64 0.51
CA THR A 178 3.25 -15.44 1.35
C THR A 178 3.00 -14.19 0.50
N VAL A 179 2.47 -13.13 1.11
CA VAL A 179 2.19 -11.87 0.43
C VAL A 179 2.86 -10.72 1.16
N THR A 180 3.55 -9.89 0.40
CA THR A 180 4.15 -8.64 0.87
C THR A 180 3.28 -7.47 0.41
N VAL A 181 2.78 -6.69 1.35
CA VAL A 181 1.94 -5.51 1.10
C VAL A 181 2.78 -4.25 1.33
N ILE A 182 2.87 -3.40 0.30
CA ILE A 182 3.64 -2.15 0.34
C ILE A 182 2.67 -0.99 0.13
N SER A 183 2.68 0.00 1.02
CA SER A 183 1.93 1.23 0.86
C SER A 183 2.86 2.43 0.77
N ARG A 184 2.68 3.27 -0.25
CA ARG A 184 3.48 4.47 -0.50
C ARG A 184 2.63 5.71 -0.31
N TYR A 185 2.96 6.54 0.67
CA TYR A 185 2.25 7.79 0.94
C TYR A 185 2.89 8.95 0.18
N ARG A 186 2.08 9.66 -0.61
CA ARG A 186 2.51 10.83 -1.38
C ARG A 186 1.68 12.04 -1.03
N LEU A 187 2.31 13.20 -0.92
CA LEU A 187 1.63 14.47 -0.69
C LEU A 187 2.40 15.63 -1.32
N VAL A 188 1.72 16.76 -1.52
CA VAL A 188 2.36 18.01 -1.92
C VAL A 188 2.91 18.67 -0.65
N PRO A 189 4.24 18.87 -0.51
CA PRO A 189 4.81 19.43 0.71
C PRO A 189 4.31 20.84 0.94
N SER A 190 3.80 21.10 2.14
CA SER A 190 3.31 22.42 2.56
C SER A 190 3.84 22.77 3.95
N ARG A 191 3.75 24.05 4.33
CA ARG A 191 4.15 24.53 5.65
C ARG A 191 3.33 23.85 6.75
N GLU A 192 2.03 23.69 6.53
CA GLU A 192 1.09 23.07 7.49
C GLU A 192 1.38 21.58 7.71
N ALA A 193 2.10 20.95 6.79
CA ALA A 193 2.55 19.56 6.92
C ALA A 193 3.82 19.42 7.77
N HIS A 194 4.54 20.51 8.04
CA HIS A 194 5.73 20.50 8.89
C HIS A 194 5.36 20.10 10.32
N ARG A 195 6.16 19.23 10.95
CA ARG A 195 5.94 18.67 12.29
C ARG A 195 4.66 17.87 12.48
N GLN A 196 3.93 17.57 11.39
CA GLN A 196 2.79 16.67 11.46
C GLN A 196 3.25 15.21 11.50
N GLN A 197 2.48 14.39 12.21
CA GLN A 197 2.73 12.97 12.34
C GLN A 197 2.03 12.18 11.24
N LEU A 198 2.77 11.25 10.64
CA LEU A 198 2.27 10.27 9.70
C LEU A 198 2.44 8.88 10.34
N VAL A 199 1.33 8.20 10.60
CA VAL A 199 1.33 6.88 11.27
C VAL A 199 0.92 5.82 10.26
N CYS A 200 1.75 4.80 10.07
CA CYS A 200 1.34 3.58 9.40
C CYS A 200 0.71 2.61 10.40
N VAL A 201 -0.43 2.03 10.05
CA VAL A 201 -1.15 1.04 10.83
C VAL A 201 -1.28 -0.24 10.01
N VAL A 202 -0.67 -1.33 10.49
CA VAL A 202 -0.75 -2.66 9.88
C VAL A 202 -1.59 -3.56 10.77
N ASN A 203 -2.70 -4.07 10.24
CA ASN A 203 -3.56 -5.02 10.93
C ASN A 203 -3.36 -6.42 10.34
N TYR A 204 -3.02 -7.38 11.20
CA TYR A 204 -2.90 -8.79 10.83
C TYR A 204 -3.64 -9.64 11.87
N GLN A 205 -4.75 -10.26 11.47
CA GLN A 205 -5.67 -10.94 12.39
C GLN A 205 -6.13 -9.99 13.52
N LEU A 206 -5.79 -10.29 14.77
CA LEU A 206 -6.07 -9.44 15.93
C LEU A 206 -4.88 -8.54 16.32
N ASP A 207 -3.71 -8.75 15.71
CA ASP A 207 -2.50 -8.00 16.00
C ASP A 207 -2.53 -6.68 15.22
N ARG A 208 -2.27 -5.58 15.93
CA ARG A 208 -2.16 -4.22 15.37
C ARG A 208 -0.76 -3.69 15.59
N PHE A 209 -0.05 -3.42 14.50
CA PHE A 209 1.24 -2.76 14.49
C PHE A 209 1.08 -1.29 14.09
N THR A 210 1.81 -0.41 14.75
CA THR A 210 1.83 1.02 14.43
C THR A 210 3.25 1.56 14.47
N ASP A 211 3.62 2.29 13.42
CA ASP A 211 4.90 3.01 13.35
C ASP A 211 4.63 4.44 12.88
N SER A 212 5.43 5.41 13.33
CA SER A 212 5.16 6.82 13.08
C SER A 212 6.42 7.63 12.77
N ILE A 213 6.30 8.57 11.84
CA ILE A 213 7.33 9.56 11.52
C ILE A 213 6.77 10.96 11.63
N THR A 214 7.61 11.90 12.04
CA THR A 214 7.29 13.33 12.02
C THR A 214 7.88 13.95 10.77
N LEU A 215 7.04 14.61 9.97
CA LEU A 215 7.51 15.21 8.72
C LEU A 215 8.37 16.46 8.99
N ASN A 216 9.55 16.49 8.41
CA ASN A 216 10.41 17.68 8.38
C ASN A 216 10.32 18.34 7.00
N VAL A 217 9.35 19.23 6.83
CA VAL A 217 9.19 20.03 5.60
C VAL A 217 9.93 21.35 5.74
N GLN A 218 10.82 21.64 4.82
CA GLN A 218 11.53 22.90 4.68
C GLN A 218 10.71 23.87 3.82
N TYR A 219 10.64 25.13 4.22
CA TYR A 219 9.85 26.18 3.58
C TYR A 219 10.54 27.54 3.74
N GLU A 220 10.26 28.44 2.81
CA GLU A 220 10.70 29.84 2.85
C GLU A 220 10.05 30.61 4.02
N PRO A 221 10.66 31.71 4.50
CA PRO A 221 10.17 32.41 5.69
C PRO A 221 8.79 33.04 5.50
N GLU A 222 7.93 32.93 6.50
CA GLU A 222 6.72 33.74 6.63
C GLU A 222 6.99 34.87 7.63
N VAL A 223 7.00 36.11 7.13
CA VAL A 223 7.45 37.26 7.91
C VAL A 223 6.26 38.05 8.42
N THR A 224 6.22 38.25 9.74
CA THR A 224 5.26 39.08 10.45
C THR A 224 6.01 40.09 11.31
N ILE A 225 5.55 41.34 11.35
CA ILE A 225 6.18 42.39 12.15
C ILE A 225 5.31 42.67 13.38
N GLU A 226 5.88 42.50 14.57
CA GLU A 226 5.26 42.81 15.86
C GLU A 226 5.79 44.14 16.42
N GLY A 227 5.09 44.73 17.39
CA GLY A 227 5.54 45.90 18.15
C GLY A 227 4.77 47.19 17.87
N PHE A 228 4.06 47.27 16.74
CA PHE A 228 3.09 48.34 16.50
C PHE A 228 1.75 47.97 17.12
N ASP A 229 1.28 48.78 18.07
CA ASP A 229 0.06 48.54 18.85
C ASP A 229 -1.10 49.45 18.42
N GLY A 230 -0.96 50.18 17.31
CA GLY A 230 -1.95 51.16 16.85
C GLY A 230 -2.03 52.43 17.70
N ASN A 231 -1.14 52.60 18.69
CA ASN A 231 -1.17 53.71 19.64
C ASN A 231 0.19 54.42 19.76
N TRP A 232 0.87 54.66 18.64
CA TRP A 232 2.12 55.41 18.63
C TRP A 232 1.80 56.91 18.63
N PHE A 233 1.80 57.54 19.81
CA PHE A 233 1.50 58.97 19.96
C PHE A 233 2.77 59.82 20.11
N LEU A 234 2.68 61.12 19.83
CA LEU A 234 3.79 62.06 19.97
C LEU A 234 4.44 61.99 21.37
N ASN A 235 5.77 62.04 21.41
CA ASN A 235 6.56 61.96 22.64
C ASN A 235 6.54 60.62 23.39
N ARG A 236 5.90 59.59 22.85
CA ARG A 236 6.06 58.21 23.35
C ARG A 236 7.52 57.80 23.21
N LYS A 237 8.06 57.07 24.20
CA LYS A 237 9.42 56.57 24.23
C LYS A 237 9.45 55.04 24.17
N ASP A 238 10.61 54.48 23.88
CA ASP A 238 10.91 53.06 23.96
C ASP A 238 10.03 52.17 23.05
N VAL A 239 9.71 52.67 21.86
CA VAL A 239 9.01 51.89 20.83
C VAL A 239 10.00 51.11 19.98
N LYS A 240 9.60 49.90 19.56
CA LYS A 240 10.39 49.01 18.72
C LYS A 240 9.49 48.18 17.82
N LEU A 241 10.00 47.76 16.67
CA LEU A 241 9.37 46.71 15.87
C LEU A 241 10.26 45.47 15.84
N ILE A 242 9.63 44.29 15.90
CA ILE A 242 10.32 43.00 15.92
C ILE A 242 9.86 42.22 14.71
N CYS A 243 10.81 41.81 13.88
CA CYS A 243 10.56 40.95 12.74
C CYS A 243 10.55 39.49 13.19
N LYS A 244 9.37 38.87 13.18
CA LYS A 244 9.18 37.44 13.41
C LYS A 244 9.16 36.73 12.06
N SER A 245 9.98 35.71 11.90
CA SER A 245 9.95 34.85 10.72
C SER A 245 9.72 33.40 11.11
N ASP A 246 8.62 32.81 10.66
CA ASP A 246 8.44 31.35 10.71
C ASP A 246 9.08 30.73 9.46
N ALA A 247 10.18 30.00 9.64
CA ALA A 247 10.95 29.44 8.55
C ALA A 247 11.57 28.10 8.96
N ASN A 248 11.69 27.17 8.01
CA ASN A 248 12.47 25.95 8.20
C ASN A 248 13.36 25.67 6.98
N PRO A 249 14.69 25.67 7.09
CA PRO A 249 15.48 26.00 8.28
C PRO A 249 15.28 27.45 8.76
N PRO A 250 15.68 27.79 10.00
CA PRO A 250 15.57 29.16 10.53
C PRO A 250 16.23 30.20 9.63
N ALA A 251 15.69 31.42 9.61
CA ALA A 251 16.27 32.54 8.86
C ALA A 251 17.61 32.97 9.48
N HIS A 252 18.59 33.26 8.62
CA HIS A 252 19.95 33.65 9.02
C HIS A 252 20.25 35.14 8.76
N THR A 253 19.47 35.80 7.90
CA THR A 253 19.63 37.22 7.57
C THR A 253 18.30 37.94 7.72
N TYR A 254 18.34 39.14 8.31
CA TYR A 254 17.21 40.06 8.42
C TYR A 254 17.64 41.46 7.94
N GLU A 255 16.87 42.06 7.04
CA GLU A 255 17.13 43.39 6.49
C GLU A 255 15.88 44.27 6.64
N TRP A 256 16.05 45.50 7.13
CA TRP A 256 14.95 46.45 7.28
C TRP A 256 15.02 47.53 6.20
N LYS A 257 13.89 47.80 5.54
CA LYS A 257 13.78 48.77 4.45
C LYS A 257 12.53 49.64 4.64
N LEU A 258 12.59 50.87 4.14
CA LEU A 258 11.41 51.70 3.89
C LEU A 258 11.18 51.72 2.38
N PRO A 259 9.98 51.37 1.87
CA PRO A 259 9.67 51.44 0.45
C PRO A 259 9.89 52.83 -0.15
N ASN A 260 9.70 53.88 0.66
CA ASN A 260 9.70 55.27 0.23
C ASN A 260 10.91 56.08 0.72
N GLY A 261 12.04 55.44 1.08
CA GLY A 261 13.23 56.20 1.47
C GLY A 261 14.28 55.40 2.25
N THR A 262 15.19 56.12 2.89
CA THR A 262 16.16 55.56 3.84
C THR A 262 15.57 55.52 5.24
N LEU A 263 16.04 54.57 6.05
CA LEU A 263 15.65 54.49 7.46
C LEU A 263 15.97 55.83 8.18
N PRO A 264 15.07 56.32 9.05
CA PRO A 264 15.33 57.53 9.82
C PRO A 264 16.61 57.38 10.64
N GLY A 265 17.44 58.44 10.71
CA GLY A 265 18.70 58.40 11.50
C GLY A 265 18.50 58.20 13.01
N SER A 266 17.26 58.33 13.49
CA SER A 266 16.85 58.05 14.87
C SER A 266 16.60 56.56 15.14
N VAL A 267 16.98 55.67 14.24
CA VAL A 267 16.72 54.23 14.35
C VAL A 267 18.01 53.44 14.59
N GLU A 268 17.98 52.47 15.48
CA GLU A 268 19.02 51.47 15.67
C GLU A 268 18.50 50.07 15.35
N ILE A 269 19.18 49.35 14.45
CA ILE A 269 18.84 47.97 14.12
C ILE A 269 19.74 47.04 14.94
N GLN A 270 19.13 46.09 15.65
CA GLN A 270 19.85 44.97 16.25
C GLN A 270 19.16 43.67 15.81
N ASN A 271 19.87 42.87 15.03
CA ASN A 271 19.36 41.61 14.47
C ASN A 271 18.03 41.81 13.72
N ASN A 272 16.97 41.17 14.21
CA ASN A 272 15.62 41.22 13.66
C ASN A 272 14.77 42.35 14.27
N THR A 273 15.33 43.23 15.11
CA THR A 273 14.59 44.28 15.82
C THR A 273 15.08 45.67 15.43
N ILE A 274 14.13 46.57 15.23
CA ILE A 274 14.36 47.98 14.94
C ILE A 274 13.91 48.81 16.15
N TYR A 275 14.85 49.54 16.75
CA TYR A 275 14.65 50.37 17.92
C TYR A 275 14.58 51.84 17.53
N PHE A 276 13.56 52.55 17.99
CA PHE A 276 13.40 53.98 17.71
C PHE A 276 13.97 54.78 18.88
N LYS A 277 15.09 55.48 18.63
CA LYS A 277 15.76 56.35 19.60
C LYS A 277 15.04 57.69 19.67
N GLY A 278 14.59 58.03 20.88
CA GLY A 278 13.98 59.32 21.16
C GLY A 278 12.45 59.30 21.15
N PRO A 279 11.83 60.47 21.35
CA PRO A 279 10.38 60.60 21.31
C PRO A 279 9.81 60.30 19.92
N VAL A 280 8.68 59.60 19.86
CA VAL A 280 7.92 59.39 18.63
C VAL A 280 7.51 60.75 18.03
N SER A 281 7.77 60.91 16.73
CA SER A 281 7.44 62.10 15.92
C SER A 281 6.74 61.69 14.63
N TYR A 282 6.08 62.63 13.96
CA TYR A 282 5.42 62.38 12.67
C TYR A 282 6.37 61.86 11.57
N SER A 283 7.68 62.12 11.67
CA SER A 283 8.67 61.62 10.72
C SER A 283 8.92 60.11 10.82
N LEU A 284 8.45 59.45 11.89
CA LEU A 284 8.51 57.99 12.03
C LEU A 284 7.33 57.27 11.37
N ALA A 285 6.30 58.01 10.93
CA ALA A 285 5.17 57.42 10.24
C ALA A 285 5.60 56.90 8.85
N GLY A 286 5.14 55.71 8.49
CA GLY A 286 5.47 55.09 7.22
C GLY A 286 5.32 53.57 7.22
N THR A 287 5.54 52.97 6.07
CA THR A 287 5.54 51.52 5.91
C THR A 287 6.94 50.97 6.15
N TYR A 288 7.09 50.13 7.17
CA TYR A 288 8.35 49.44 7.45
C TYR A 288 8.28 48.03 6.85
N VAL A 289 9.33 47.65 6.13
CA VAL A 289 9.46 46.33 5.53
C VAL A 289 10.62 45.60 6.19
N CYS A 290 10.38 44.38 6.66
CA CYS A 290 11.42 43.45 7.06
C CYS A 290 11.54 42.35 6.00
N GLU A 291 12.75 42.11 5.53
CA GLU A 291 13.09 41.02 4.63
C GLU A 291 13.90 39.96 5.40
N ALA A 292 13.39 38.74 5.44
CA ALA A 292 14.04 37.61 6.10
C ALA A 292 14.44 36.56 5.07
N THR A 293 15.66 36.02 5.22
CA THR A 293 16.23 35.02 4.29
C THR A 293 16.60 33.74 5.02
N ASN A 294 16.15 32.60 4.49
CA ASN A 294 16.64 31.28 4.88
C ASN A 294 17.26 30.53 3.68
N ALA A 295 17.68 29.28 3.91
CA ALA A 295 18.29 28.44 2.86
C ALA A 295 17.36 28.11 1.68
N ILE A 296 16.03 28.27 1.84
CA ILE A 296 15.02 27.98 0.82
C ILE A 296 14.71 29.23 0.00
N GLY A 297 14.66 30.41 0.63
CA GLY A 297 14.39 31.67 -0.07
C GLY A 297 14.28 32.88 0.85
N THR A 298 13.85 33.98 0.22
CA THR A 298 13.67 35.28 0.87
C THR A 298 12.21 35.72 0.76
N ARG A 299 11.69 36.28 1.85
CA ARG A 299 10.33 36.83 1.93
C ARG A 299 10.34 38.09 2.77
N SER A 300 9.38 38.95 2.51
CA SER A 300 9.22 40.21 3.20
C SER A 300 7.86 40.33 3.88
N GLY A 301 7.85 40.99 5.03
CA GLY A 301 6.65 41.40 5.75
C GLY A 301 6.62 42.92 5.83
N LEU A 302 5.42 43.50 5.88
CA LEU A 302 5.24 44.95 5.97
C LEU A 302 4.32 45.31 7.14
N VAL A 303 4.58 46.46 7.75
CA VAL A 303 3.71 47.08 8.76
C VAL A 303 3.58 48.55 8.46
N GLU A 304 2.36 49.07 8.50
CA GLU A 304 2.09 50.49 8.37
C GLU A 304 2.02 51.11 9.76
N VAL A 305 2.96 52.00 10.06
CA VAL A 305 3.03 52.72 11.32
C VAL A 305 2.40 54.09 11.12
N ASN A 306 1.29 54.33 11.82
CA ASN A 306 0.70 55.66 11.93
C ASN A 306 1.10 56.30 13.28
N VAL A 307 1.19 57.63 13.29
CA VAL A 307 1.52 58.40 14.49
C VAL A 307 0.36 59.33 14.83
N THR A 308 -0.15 59.27 16.05
CA THR A 308 -1.25 60.10 16.53
C THR A 308 -0.75 61.26 17.41
N GLU A 309 -1.52 62.33 17.50
CA GLU A 309 -1.17 63.47 18.36
C GLU A 309 -1.32 63.14 19.85
N PHE A 310 -2.37 62.37 20.17
CA PHE A 310 -2.72 61.96 21.53
C PHE A 310 -2.78 60.44 21.65
N PRO A 311 -2.52 59.88 22.84
CA PRO A 311 -2.72 58.46 23.08
C PRO A 311 -4.17 58.09 22.80
N TYR A 312 -4.38 57.04 22.01
CA TYR A 312 -5.68 56.41 21.87
C TYR A 312 -6.04 55.78 23.22
N THR A 313 -6.87 56.47 23.99
CA THR A 313 -7.64 55.82 25.04
C THR A 313 -8.75 55.07 24.32
N PRO A 314 -8.81 53.73 24.36
CA PRO A 314 -10.07 53.08 24.05
C PRO A 314 -11.10 53.74 24.96
N SER A 315 -12.10 54.38 24.36
CA SER A 315 -13.28 54.82 25.11
C SER A 315 -13.69 53.64 25.98
N PRO A 316 -13.98 53.84 27.28
CA PRO A 316 -14.56 52.77 28.07
C PRO A 316 -15.68 52.20 27.22
N ILE A 317 -15.61 50.91 26.94
CA ILE A 317 -16.76 50.20 26.38
C ILE A 317 -17.90 50.67 27.27
N ASP A 318 -18.86 51.38 26.69
CA ASP A 318 -20.11 51.68 27.36
C ASP A 318 -20.70 50.32 27.68
N ASP A 319 -20.37 49.80 28.86
CA ASP A 319 -20.93 48.59 29.44
C ASP A 319 -22.36 48.88 29.93
N HIS A 320 -23.01 49.88 29.33
CA HIS A 320 -24.45 50.06 29.31
C HIS A 320 -25.12 49.08 28.34
N LYS A 321 -24.75 47.80 28.40
CA LYS A 321 -25.68 46.72 28.04
C LYS A 321 -25.34 45.35 28.62
N SER A 322 -25.04 45.25 29.92
CA SER A 322 -25.22 43.97 30.61
C SER A 322 -25.36 44.07 32.14
N MET A 323 -26.09 45.06 32.66
CA MET A 323 -26.64 44.91 34.01
C MET A 323 -27.81 43.93 33.94
N VAL A 324 -27.49 42.66 34.18
CA VAL A 324 -28.45 41.61 34.54
C VAL A 324 -29.23 42.12 35.76
N GLN A 325 -30.46 42.53 35.51
CA GLN A 325 -31.42 42.88 36.55
C GLN A 325 -31.82 41.57 37.27
N PRO A 326 -31.80 41.52 38.61
CA PRO A 326 -32.17 40.31 39.34
C PRO A 326 -33.66 40.01 39.09
N ASN A 327 -33.90 38.80 38.58
CA ASN A 327 -35.23 38.27 38.29
C ASN A 327 -36.17 38.40 39.50
N ILE A 328 -37.21 39.23 39.35
CA ILE A 328 -38.48 39.05 40.05
C ILE A 328 -39.40 38.29 39.08
N PRO A 329 -40.02 37.17 39.49
CA PRO A 329 -40.70 36.27 38.58
C PRO A 329 -42.13 36.75 38.33
N THR A 330 -42.57 36.84 37.08
CA THR A 330 -43.93 36.47 36.65
C THR A 330 -44.06 36.56 35.11
N PRO A 331 -45.00 35.79 34.53
CA PRO A 331 -44.83 35.09 33.26
C PRO A 331 -45.33 35.89 32.06
N VAL A 332 -45.25 35.26 30.88
CA VAL A 332 -45.87 35.62 29.59
C VAL A 332 -44.90 36.31 28.61
N ILE A 333 -44.23 35.49 27.79
CA ILE A 333 -44.37 35.39 26.32
C ILE A 333 -43.45 34.22 25.87
N GLY A 334 -44.01 33.01 25.84
CA GLY A 334 -43.36 31.79 25.33
C GLY A 334 -44.14 31.22 24.14
N GLY A 335 -44.62 32.08 23.24
CA GLY A 335 -45.66 31.72 22.28
C GLY A 335 -45.19 31.25 20.90
N ILE A 336 -43.93 31.45 20.50
CA ILE A 336 -43.54 31.27 19.09
C ILE A 336 -42.52 30.13 18.89
N VAL A 337 -41.60 29.92 19.84
CA VAL A 337 -40.58 28.86 19.70
C VAL A 337 -41.09 27.47 20.11
N GLY A 338 -42.06 27.42 21.04
CA GLY A 338 -42.72 26.17 21.44
C GLY A 338 -43.64 25.60 20.35
N GLY A 339 -44.34 26.46 19.61
CA GLY A 339 -45.25 26.05 18.54
C GLY A 339 -44.50 25.40 17.37
N VAL A 340 -43.39 26.00 16.93
CA VAL A 340 -42.57 25.46 15.83
C VAL A 340 -41.91 24.13 16.24
N SER A 341 -41.47 24.02 17.49
CA SER A 341 -40.88 22.76 18.02
C SER A 341 -41.92 21.64 18.14
N LEU A 342 -43.16 21.96 18.55
CA LEU A 342 -44.25 20.99 18.64
C LEU A 342 -44.70 20.53 17.25
N VAL A 343 -44.78 21.43 16.27
CA VAL A 343 -45.13 21.10 14.88
C VAL A 343 -44.06 20.22 14.24
N LEU A 344 -42.77 20.49 14.47
CA LEU A 344 -41.68 19.64 14.00
C LEU A 344 -41.71 18.24 14.63
N LEU A 345 -41.99 18.14 15.94
CA LEU A 345 -42.13 16.85 16.61
C LEU A 345 -43.30 16.04 16.06
N VAL A 346 -44.46 16.67 15.83
CA VAL A 346 -45.63 16.00 15.25
C VAL A 346 -45.36 15.52 13.83
N ALA A 347 -44.64 16.31 13.02
CA ALA A 347 -44.25 15.92 11.66
C ALA A 347 -43.30 14.71 11.66
N VAL A 348 -42.31 14.67 12.57
CA VAL A 348 -41.39 13.53 12.71
C VAL A 348 -42.14 12.27 13.16
N VAL A 349 -43.05 12.38 14.12
CA VAL A 349 -43.86 11.25 14.59
C VAL A 349 -44.77 10.72 13.47
N LEU A 350 -45.43 11.59 12.72
CA LEU A 350 -46.23 11.20 11.55
C LEU A 350 -45.38 10.50 10.48
N PHE A 351 -44.19 11.01 10.20
CA PHE A 351 -43.26 10.39 9.26
C PHE A 351 -42.87 8.97 9.71
N VAL A 352 -42.54 8.78 10.99
CA VAL A 352 -42.20 7.47 11.55
C VAL A 352 -43.40 6.52 11.51
N LEU A 353 -44.62 6.98 11.82
CA LEU A 353 -45.84 6.16 11.78
C LEU A 353 -46.23 5.76 10.34
N LEU A 354 -46.08 6.66 9.37
CA LEU A 354 -46.31 6.35 7.96
C LEU A 354 -45.26 5.36 7.44
N ARG A 355 -44.00 5.50 7.85
CA ARG A 355 -42.95 4.54 7.51
C ARG A 355 -43.21 3.18 8.15
N ARG A 356 -43.62 3.15 9.43
CA ARG A 356 -44.03 1.91 10.12
C ARG A 356 -45.23 1.25 9.43
N ARG A 357 -46.26 2.01 9.04
CA ARG A 357 -47.42 1.48 8.28
C ARG A 357 -47.02 0.88 6.94
N ARG A 358 -46.06 1.49 6.22
CA ARG A 358 -45.50 0.92 4.98
C ARG A 358 -44.73 -0.39 5.23
N HIS A 359 -44.12 -0.55 6.40
CA HIS A 359 -43.43 -1.79 6.79
C HIS A 359 -44.38 -2.87 7.36
N THR A 360 -45.59 -2.53 7.82
CA THR A 360 -46.56 -3.51 8.36
C THR A 360 -47.62 -3.97 7.35
N PHE A 361 -47.57 -3.54 6.08
CA PHE A 361 -48.53 -3.95 5.03
C PHE A 361 -47.92 -4.82 3.91
N LYS A 362 -46.79 -5.49 4.17
CA LYS A 362 -46.35 -6.65 3.37
C LYS A 362 -46.65 -7.92 4.17
N GLY A 363 -47.92 -8.31 4.15
CA GLY A 363 -48.33 -9.65 4.54
C GLY A 363 -47.93 -10.64 3.44
N ASP A 364 -47.06 -11.58 3.79
CA ASP A 364 -46.83 -12.82 3.06
C ASP A 364 -48.16 -13.58 2.91
N TYR A 365 -48.56 -13.84 1.68
CA TYR A 365 -49.54 -14.88 1.37
C TYR A 365 -48.80 -16.02 0.68
N SER A 366 -48.43 -17.05 1.46
CA SER A 366 -48.06 -18.36 0.95
C SER A 366 -49.16 -19.34 1.31
N THR A 367 -49.98 -19.73 0.32
CA THR A 367 -50.82 -20.93 0.40
C THR A 367 -50.62 -21.80 -0.84
N LYS A 368 -49.76 -22.79 -0.63
CA LYS A 368 -49.60 -24.06 -1.33
C LYS A 368 -50.95 -24.78 -1.53
N LYS A 369 -51.36 -25.11 -2.78
CA LYS A 369 -52.13 -26.35 -3.12
C LYS A 369 -52.12 -26.70 -4.64
N HIS A 370 -51.60 -27.91 -4.91
CA HIS A 370 -52.09 -29.00 -5.75
C HIS A 370 -52.19 -28.94 -7.30
N VAL A 371 -51.34 -29.76 -7.92
CA VAL A 371 -51.48 -30.75 -9.02
C VAL A 371 -52.80 -30.85 -9.82
N TYR A 372 -52.68 -30.73 -11.15
CA TYR A 372 -53.21 -31.48 -12.32
C TYR A 372 -53.09 -30.48 -13.50
N GLY A 373 -52.53 -30.73 -14.69
CA GLY A 373 -52.72 -31.82 -15.64
C GLY A 373 -53.03 -31.21 -17.02
N ASN A 374 -52.28 -31.61 -18.05
CA ASN A 374 -52.55 -31.58 -19.50
C ASN A 374 -52.75 -30.25 -20.31
N GLY A 375 -51.95 -30.14 -21.39
CA GLY A 375 -52.52 -30.17 -22.75
C GLY A 375 -52.40 -28.94 -23.67
N TYR A 376 -51.50 -29.05 -24.67
CA TYR A 376 -51.59 -28.55 -26.06
C TYR A 376 -51.85 -27.06 -26.39
N SER A 377 -50.87 -26.38 -27.03
CA SER A 377 -50.85 -26.07 -28.48
C SER A 377 -50.00 -24.84 -28.90
N LYS A 378 -49.12 -25.09 -29.89
CA LYS A 378 -48.69 -24.24 -31.03
C LYS A 378 -47.79 -22.98 -30.88
N ALA A 379 -46.55 -23.16 -31.33
CA ALA A 379 -45.81 -22.50 -32.43
C ALA A 379 -45.53 -20.98 -32.42
N GLY A 380 -44.24 -20.64 -32.47
CA GLY A 380 -43.69 -19.35 -32.94
C GLY A 380 -42.17 -19.23 -32.66
N ILE A 381 -41.37 -19.14 -33.72
CA ILE A 381 -39.90 -18.98 -33.77
C ILE A 381 -39.52 -17.47 -33.64
N PRO A 382 -38.27 -17.09 -33.29
CA PRO A 382 -37.94 -16.00 -32.37
C PRO A 382 -37.49 -14.69 -33.05
N GLN A 383 -37.51 -13.56 -32.33
CA GLN A 383 -36.70 -12.38 -32.68
C GLN A 383 -36.19 -11.59 -31.46
N HIS A 384 -34.89 -11.29 -31.57
CA HIS A 384 -34.13 -10.10 -31.22
C HIS A 384 -34.40 -9.25 -29.96
N HIS A 385 -33.28 -9.09 -29.26
CA HIS A 385 -32.90 -8.12 -28.23
C HIS A 385 -33.02 -6.66 -28.71
N PRO A 386 -33.49 -5.73 -27.84
CA PRO A 386 -33.53 -4.29 -28.14
C PRO A 386 -32.25 -3.54 -27.70
N PRO A 387 -31.95 -2.38 -28.33
CA PRO A 387 -30.70 -1.64 -28.20
C PRO A 387 -30.71 -0.53 -27.12
N MET A 388 -29.49 -0.05 -26.83
CA MET A 388 -29.11 0.97 -25.84
C MET A 388 -29.33 2.40 -26.36
N ALA A 389 -29.58 3.32 -25.43
CA ALA A 389 -30.01 4.70 -25.67
C ALA A 389 -28.91 5.67 -26.13
N GLN A 390 -29.36 6.70 -26.84
CA GLN A 390 -28.65 7.79 -27.51
C GLN A 390 -28.28 9.00 -26.63
N ASN A 391 -27.32 9.76 -27.17
CA ASN A 391 -27.15 11.22 -27.16
C ASN A 391 -26.47 11.92 -25.97
N LEU A 392 -25.26 12.43 -26.25
CA LEU A 392 -24.85 13.79 -25.91
C LEU A 392 -24.17 14.42 -27.13
N GLN A 393 -24.65 15.62 -27.47
CA GLN A 393 -24.30 16.48 -28.60
C GLN A 393 -23.01 17.27 -28.30
N TYR A 394 -22.13 17.46 -29.28
CA TYR A 394 -21.14 18.56 -29.31
C TYR A 394 -21.18 19.27 -30.68
N PRO A 395 -20.89 20.58 -30.74
CA PRO A 395 -21.03 21.36 -31.97
C PRO A 395 -19.74 21.35 -32.82
N ASP A 396 -19.95 21.56 -34.12
CA ASP A 396 -18.97 21.84 -35.17
C ASP A 396 -18.00 22.97 -34.81
N ASP A 397 -16.73 22.82 -35.24
CA ASP A 397 -16.03 23.94 -35.86
C ASP A 397 -15.02 23.47 -36.92
N SER A 398 -14.96 24.30 -37.96
CA SER A 398 -14.28 24.20 -39.25
C SER A 398 -12.75 24.26 -39.15
N ASP A 399 -12.03 23.51 -40.01
CA ASP A 399 -11.12 24.11 -41.01
C ASP A 399 -10.32 23.07 -41.83
N ASP A 400 -10.00 23.54 -43.03
CA ASP A 400 -9.61 22.90 -44.27
C ASP A 400 -8.14 22.41 -44.42
N GLU A 401 -7.97 21.59 -45.48
CA GLU A 401 -6.73 21.25 -46.23
C GLU A 401 -5.66 20.38 -45.53
N LYS A 402 -5.14 19.27 -46.08
CA LYS A 402 -4.53 19.12 -47.43
C LYS A 402 -4.23 17.65 -47.75
N LYS A 403 -4.44 17.24 -49.01
CA LYS A 403 -4.11 15.92 -49.58
C LYS A 403 -2.59 15.66 -49.69
N PRO A 404 -2.14 14.39 -49.66
CA PRO A 404 -0.77 14.00 -49.94
C PRO A 404 -0.53 13.73 -51.44
N GLY A 405 0.69 13.97 -51.91
CA GLY A 405 1.16 13.52 -53.23
C GLY A 405 2.70 13.51 -53.31
N PRO A 406 3.30 12.60 -54.11
CA PRO A 406 4.61 12.00 -53.86
C PRO A 406 5.69 12.46 -54.85
N LEU A 407 6.95 12.03 -54.65
CA LEU A 407 7.92 11.58 -55.68
C LEU A 407 9.34 11.40 -55.10
N GLY A 408 9.98 10.26 -55.41
CA GLY A 408 11.43 10.16 -55.59
C GLY A 408 12.24 9.17 -54.72
N GLY A 409 12.10 7.85 -54.95
CA GLY A 409 13.23 6.90 -54.84
C GLY A 409 14.01 6.88 -56.17
N SER A 410 15.15 6.24 -56.40
CA SER A 410 16.02 5.25 -55.73
C SER A 410 17.44 5.46 -56.33
N THR A 411 18.50 4.68 -56.01
CA THR A 411 18.95 3.57 -56.88
C THR A 411 20.32 2.96 -56.46
N TYR A 412 20.35 1.61 -56.35
CA TYR A 412 21.40 0.53 -56.41
C TYR A 412 22.62 0.53 -55.45
N GLU A 413 22.79 -0.47 -54.56
CA GLU A 413 23.25 -1.91 -54.68
C GLU A 413 24.77 -2.02 -54.98
N ASP A 414 25.59 -2.57 -54.05
CA ASP A 414 26.07 -3.98 -53.93
C ASP A 414 26.88 -4.41 -55.19
N GLU A 415 28.03 -5.10 -55.20
CA GLU A 415 28.83 -5.92 -54.28
C GLU A 415 30.20 -6.16 -55.01
N ASP A 416 31.14 -6.85 -54.35
CA ASP A 416 32.22 -7.71 -54.89
C ASP A 416 33.69 -7.24 -55.15
N GLU A 417 34.55 -7.90 -54.36
CA GLU A 417 35.76 -8.70 -54.64
C GLU A 417 37.12 -8.12 -55.11
N GLU A 418 38.12 -8.52 -54.31
CA GLU A 418 39.51 -8.96 -54.59
C GLU A 418 40.34 -8.33 -55.72
N ALA A 419 41.53 -7.81 -55.35
CA ALA A 419 42.83 -8.46 -55.64
C ALA A 419 44.03 -7.49 -55.59
N ALA A 420 45.10 -7.98 -54.94
CA ALA A 420 46.52 -7.90 -55.31
C ALA A 420 47.22 -6.54 -55.59
N GLY A 421 48.18 -6.21 -54.72
CA GLY A 421 49.61 -6.18 -55.05
C GLY A 421 50.20 -4.99 -55.83
N GLU A 422 51.11 -4.23 -55.20
CA GLU A 422 52.56 -4.18 -55.53
C GLU A 422 53.28 -2.91 -55.02
N ARG A 423 54.35 -3.16 -54.24
CA ARG A 423 55.75 -2.61 -54.29
C ARG A 423 56.04 -1.11 -54.31
N LYS A 424 56.91 -0.70 -53.37
CA LYS A 424 58.31 -0.18 -53.52
C LYS A 424 58.67 0.68 -52.29
N LEU A 425 59.90 0.81 -51.77
CA LEU A 425 61.22 0.20 -51.97
C LEU A 425 62.19 0.89 -50.95
N GLY A 426 63.06 0.11 -50.29
CA GLY A 426 64.40 0.49 -49.76
C GLY A 426 64.42 1.27 -48.43
N GLY A 427 65.18 0.91 -47.37
CA GLY A 427 66.37 0.08 -47.11
C GLY A 427 67.15 0.77 -45.97
N PRO A 428 68.36 0.36 -45.52
CA PRO A 428 68.95 -0.98 -45.36
C PRO A 428 69.50 -1.22 -43.93
N LYS A 429 69.78 -2.48 -43.54
CA LYS A 429 71.05 -2.93 -42.91
C LYS A 429 71.03 -4.45 -42.61
N ALA A 430 72.04 -5.13 -43.15
CA ALA A 430 72.54 -6.48 -42.84
C ALA A 430 73.02 -6.55 -41.36
N TYR A 431 73.27 -7.68 -40.67
CA TYR A 431 73.86 -9.02 -40.96
C TYR A 431 73.59 -9.90 -39.69
N GLU A 432 73.08 -11.14 -39.77
CA GLU A 432 73.79 -12.47 -39.62
C GLU A 432 74.64 -12.63 -38.32
N GLU A 433 74.68 -13.73 -37.55
CA GLU A 433 74.06 -15.08 -37.54
C GLU A 433 74.40 -15.75 -36.17
N ASP A 434 73.87 -16.97 -35.94
CA ASP A 434 74.28 -18.05 -34.99
C ASP A 434 73.62 -18.26 -33.59
N ALA A 435 72.65 -19.21 -33.58
CA ALA A 435 72.59 -20.54 -32.88
C ALA A 435 73.06 -20.70 -31.39
N LYS A 436 72.50 -21.53 -30.47
CA LYS A 436 71.48 -22.62 -30.41
C LYS A 436 71.30 -23.12 -28.93
N ARG A 437 70.05 -23.40 -28.48
CA ARG A 437 69.54 -24.49 -27.54
C ARG A 437 70.10 -24.65 -26.07
N PRO A 438 69.52 -25.49 -25.16
CA PRO A 438 68.16 -26.09 -24.96
C PRO A 438 67.62 -26.18 -23.48
N TYR A 439 66.36 -26.64 -23.34
CA TYR A 439 65.56 -27.27 -22.22
C TYR A 439 66.11 -27.53 -20.79
N PHE A 440 65.26 -27.34 -19.74
CA PHE A 440 64.78 -28.38 -18.78
C PHE A 440 63.70 -27.86 -17.77
N THR A 441 63.08 -28.81 -17.07
CA THR A 441 61.81 -28.90 -16.29
C THR A 441 61.74 -28.24 -14.90
N VAL A 442 60.53 -28.11 -14.30
CA VAL A 442 60.33 -27.98 -12.83
C VAL A 442 59.18 -28.88 -12.33
N ASP A 443 59.40 -29.37 -11.12
CA ASP A 443 58.91 -30.55 -10.38
C ASP A 443 57.70 -30.27 -9.45
N GLU A 444 57.07 -31.33 -8.93
CA GLU A 444 55.92 -31.35 -8.00
C GLU A 444 56.28 -31.07 -6.52
N GLY A 445 55.30 -30.64 -5.69
CA GLY A 445 55.36 -30.74 -4.22
C GLY A 445 54.35 -29.88 -3.41
N GLU A 446 53.28 -30.51 -2.90
CA GLU A 446 52.31 -30.03 -1.87
C GLU A 446 52.83 -30.23 -0.41
N PRO A 447 52.19 -29.77 0.73
CA PRO A 447 50.74 -29.51 0.98
C PRO A 447 50.28 -28.34 1.94
N HIS A 448 49.04 -27.84 1.73
CA HIS A 448 47.97 -27.39 2.68
C HIS A 448 48.17 -26.29 3.79
N PRO A 449 47.11 -25.63 4.36
CA PRO A 449 45.68 -25.54 3.96
C PRO A 449 45.00 -24.14 4.09
N GLU A 450 43.74 -24.10 3.61
CA GLU A 450 42.58 -23.23 3.94
C GLU A 450 42.20 -22.06 3.01
N PRO A 451 40.89 -21.95 2.61
CA PRO A 451 40.49 -21.21 1.42
C PRO A 451 39.56 -20.00 1.69
N TYR A 452 39.76 -18.94 0.93
CA TYR A 452 38.71 -17.98 0.57
C TYR A 452 38.47 -18.13 -0.94
N ASP A 453 37.26 -18.49 -1.36
CA ASP A 453 36.91 -18.59 -2.77
C ASP A 453 35.62 -17.80 -3.05
N GLU A 454 35.78 -16.64 -3.69
CA GLU A 454 34.75 -15.98 -4.49
C GLU A 454 34.65 -16.72 -5.82
N ARG A 455 33.52 -17.38 -6.08
CA ARG A 455 33.24 -18.00 -7.38
C ARG A 455 32.21 -17.19 -8.16
N THR A 456 32.72 -16.53 -9.19
CA THR A 456 32.02 -16.08 -10.40
C THR A 456 31.35 -17.28 -11.08
N LEU A 457 30.03 -17.26 -11.23
CA LEU A 457 29.30 -18.29 -11.99
C LEU A 457 29.28 -17.94 -13.48
N GLY A 458 29.89 -18.80 -14.28
CA GLY A 458 29.66 -18.87 -15.72
C GLY A 458 28.30 -19.49 -16.01
N PHE A 459 27.58 -18.92 -16.97
CA PHE A 459 26.33 -19.49 -17.48
C PHE A 459 26.64 -20.70 -18.35
N GLN A 460 26.15 -21.86 -17.94
CA GLN A 460 26.15 -23.09 -18.72
C GLN A 460 24.83 -23.15 -19.51
N TYR A 461 24.92 -23.14 -20.84
CA TYR A 461 23.78 -23.31 -21.75
C TYR A 461 23.32 -24.78 -21.73
N ASP A 462 22.03 -25.00 -21.48
CA ASP A 462 21.37 -26.30 -21.50
C ASP A 462 20.79 -26.59 -22.91
N PRO A 463 21.07 -27.74 -23.56
CA PRO A 463 20.65 -27.99 -24.95
C PRO A 463 19.18 -28.39 -25.15
N GLU A 464 18.33 -28.45 -24.12
CA GLU A 464 16.94 -28.93 -24.25
C GLU A 464 15.91 -27.84 -24.64
N GLN A 465 16.33 -26.63 -25.00
CA GLN A 465 15.40 -25.51 -25.27
C GLN A 465 15.15 -25.19 -26.76
N LEU A 466 15.50 -26.10 -27.67
CA LEU A 466 15.24 -25.96 -29.11
C LEU A 466 14.21 -27.00 -29.57
N ASP A 467 12.94 -26.83 -29.19
CA ASP A 467 11.83 -27.60 -29.80
C ASP A 467 10.44 -26.93 -29.74
N LEU A 468 10.40 -25.59 -29.67
CA LEU A 468 9.13 -24.85 -29.77
C LEU A 468 8.62 -24.72 -31.22
N ALA A 469 9.48 -24.88 -32.23
CA ALA A 469 9.10 -24.69 -33.62
C ALA A 469 8.43 -25.93 -34.27
N GLU A 470 8.72 -27.16 -33.80
CA GLU A 470 8.16 -28.39 -34.39
C GLU A 470 6.71 -28.70 -33.95
N ASN A 471 6.24 -28.02 -32.90
CA ASN A 471 4.97 -28.29 -32.24
C ASN A 471 3.83 -27.32 -32.59
N MET A 472 3.97 -26.47 -33.60
CA MET A 472 2.95 -25.49 -34.03
C MET A 472 2.47 -25.76 -35.46
N VAL A 473 1.17 -25.59 -35.72
CA VAL A 473 0.54 -25.71 -37.05
C VAL A 473 -0.05 -24.36 -37.46
N SER A 474 0.33 -23.88 -38.64
CA SER A 474 -0.20 -22.63 -39.24
C SER A 474 -1.58 -22.86 -39.84
N GLN A 475 -2.50 -21.93 -39.60
CA GLN A 475 -3.81 -21.88 -40.24
C GLN A 475 -3.84 -20.83 -41.37
N ASN A 476 -4.81 -20.94 -42.28
CA ASN A 476 -4.94 -20.06 -43.45
C ASN A 476 -5.37 -18.62 -43.10
N ASP A 477 -5.67 -18.34 -41.84
CA ASP A 477 -6.00 -17.02 -41.30
C ASP A 477 -4.80 -16.32 -40.63
N GLY A 478 -3.62 -16.95 -40.64
CA GLY A 478 -2.38 -16.40 -40.06
C GLY A 478 -2.20 -16.69 -38.56
N SER A 479 -3.06 -17.52 -37.95
CA SER A 479 -2.89 -17.98 -36.58
C SER A 479 -2.07 -19.27 -36.49
N PHE A 480 -1.43 -19.52 -35.34
CA PHE A 480 -0.67 -20.74 -35.04
C PHE A 480 -1.25 -21.45 -33.82
N ILE A 481 -1.46 -22.76 -33.92
CA ILE A 481 -2.00 -23.61 -32.83
C ILE A 481 -1.01 -24.72 -32.49
N SER A 482 -0.89 -25.04 -31.19
CA SER A 482 -0.04 -26.11 -30.69
C SER A 482 -0.63 -27.51 -31.01
N LYS A 483 0.21 -28.44 -31.47
CA LYS A 483 -0.14 -29.86 -31.74
C LYS A 483 -0.57 -30.67 -30.50
N LYS A 484 -0.76 -30.06 -29.33
CA LYS A 484 -1.18 -30.77 -28.10
C LYS A 484 -2.70 -30.75 -27.86
N GLU A 485 -3.47 -30.04 -28.69
CA GLU A 485 -4.94 -30.01 -28.64
C GLU A 485 -5.53 -30.59 -29.94
N TRP A 486 -5.51 -31.93 -30.06
CA TRP A 486 -6.27 -32.64 -31.10
C TRP A 486 -6.92 -33.94 -30.60
N TYR A 487 -7.03 -34.10 -29.28
CA TYR A 487 -7.81 -35.18 -28.69
C TYR A 487 -8.86 -34.61 -27.74
N VAL A 488 -10.03 -34.30 -28.32
CA VAL A 488 -11.34 -34.38 -27.66
C VAL A 488 -12.17 -35.37 -28.45
#